data_AF-A0A847RT54-F1
#
_entry.id   AF-A0A847RT54-F1
#
_cell.length_a   1.000
_cell.length_b   1.000
_cell.length_c   1.000
_cell.angle_alpha   90.00
_cell.angle_beta   90.00
_cell.angle_gamma   90.00
#
_symmetry.space_group_name_H-M   'P 1'
#
loop_
_entity.id
_entity.type
_entity.pdbx_description
1 polymer ?
#
loop_
_entity_poly.entity_id
_entity_poly.type
_entity_poly.pdbx_seq_one_letter_code
_entity_poly.pdbx_strand_id
1 'polypeptide(L)'
;MTLTTEEMAKALAGHAAAIPDWLSQAGEEEMLAVLSCPALEGRALCRILQAVHVHPGLPVEQQASVLQALMASPLLQTDDAANQPALLKAVWGLAAQVTVSATTAAALSRLYARLPALRSALAQPLEVAQRWLPPGDQQLEPATSGHCTLSTWQAVRMALGRLALAQSPRLAARLLEGDDVALRLVVYACANLSTRQMAQAFSRDGEHAWLEMVHNPMLWRWRSRRQRLHDLAWFMISSQYPPSIWQAELYNALSDRYMQQHPAWFAAAR
;
A
#
# COMPACT_ATOMS: atom_id res chain seq x y z
N MET A 1 -12.75 -24.91 -30.55
CA MET A 1 -13.74 -24.16 -29.75
C MET A 1 -12.96 -23.32 -28.77
N THR A 2 -13.11 -22.00 -28.83
CA THR A 2 -12.55 -21.08 -27.83
C THR A 2 -13.45 -21.12 -26.59
N LEU A 3 -12.88 -21.38 -25.41
CA LEU A 3 -13.63 -21.31 -24.15
C LEU A 3 -14.04 -19.86 -23.90
N THR A 4 -15.22 -19.65 -23.36
CA THR A 4 -15.62 -18.35 -22.81
C THR A 4 -14.80 -18.04 -21.54
N THR A 5 -14.71 -16.76 -21.16
CA THR A 5 -14.00 -16.33 -19.94
C THR A 5 -14.50 -17.07 -18.69
N GLU A 6 -15.82 -17.31 -18.59
CA GLU A 6 -16.41 -18.01 -17.46
C GLU A 6 -16.07 -19.51 -17.45
N GLU A 7 -16.10 -20.16 -18.62
CA GLU A 7 -15.65 -21.55 -18.76
C GLU A 7 -14.16 -21.70 -18.43
N MET A 8 -13.34 -20.73 -18.82
CA MET A 8 -11.92 -20.71 -18.50
C MET A 8 -11.66 -20.52 -17.00
N ALA A 9 -12.36 -19.60 -16.35
CA ALA A 9 -12.28 -19.40 -14.90
C ALA A 9 -12.68 -20.68 -14.14
N LYS A 10 -13.75 -21.35 -14.56
CA LYS A 10 -14.18 -22.65 -14.00
C LYS A 10 -13.17 -23.77 -14.29
N ALA A 11 -12.60 -23.80 -15.49
CA ALA A 11 -11.59 -24.80 -15.86
C ALA A 11 -10.33 -24.67 -15.01
N LEU A 12 -9.83 -23.45 -14.77
CA LEU A 12 -8.68 -23.19 -13.90
C LEU A 12 -8.97 -23.54 -12.43
N ALA A 13 -10.22 -23.43 -11.98
CA ALA A 13 -10.62 -23.89 -10.65
C ALA A 13 -10.55 -25.43 -10.53
N GLY A 14 -10.89 -26.16 -11.59
CA GLY A 14 -10.85 -27.62 -11.64
C GLY A 14 -9.47 -28.23 -11.94
N HIS A 15 -8.59 -27.51 -12.66
CA HIS A 15 -7.36 -28.06 -13.22
C HIS A 15 -6.12 -27.26 -12.81
N ALA A 16 -5.70 -27.43 -11.55
CA ALA A 16 -4.54 -26.73 -11.00
C ALA A 16 -3.24 -26.92 -11.82
N ALA A 17 -3.08 -28.08 -12.45
CA ALA A 17 -1.91 -28.40 -13.26
C ALA A 17 -1.81 -27.61 -14.58
N ALA A 18 -2.92 -27.05 -15.07
CA ALA A 18 -2.95 -26.27 -16.31
C ALA A 18 -2.62 -24.77 -16.11
N ILE A 19 -2.63 -24.30 -14.86
CA ILE A 19 -2.39 -22.89 -14.52
C ILE A 19 -1.01 -22.40 -14.97
N PRO A 20 0.10 -23.15 -14.77
CA PRO A 20 1.44 -22.71 -15.20
C PRO A 20 1.52 -22.47 -16.72
N ASP A 21 1.01 -23.41 -17.52
CA ASP A 21 1.02 -23.33 -18.97
C ASP A 21 0.13 -22.17 -19.48
N TRP A 22 -1.05 -22.02 -18.87
CA TRP A 22 -1.95 -20.89 -19.15
C TRP A 22 -1.28 -19.55 -18.84
N LEU A 23 -0.65 -19.41 -17.67
CA LEU A 23 0.04 -18.18 -17.28
C LEU A 23 1.16 -17.79 -18.27
N SER A 24 1.81 -18.76 -18.91
CA SER A 24 2.87 -18.51 -19.88
C SER A 24 2.36 -18.11 -21.27
N GLN A 25 1.10 -18.41 -21.59
CA GLN A 25 0.51 -18.19 -22.92
C GLN A 25 -0.53 -17.07 -22.93
N ALA A 26 -1.16 -16.80 -21.79
CA ALA A 26 -2.24 -15.82 -21.69
C ALA A 26 -1.73 -14.41 -22.03
N GLY A 27 -2.48 -13.71 -22.88
CA GLY A 27 -2.28 -12.28 -23.12
C GLY A 27 -2.81 -11.44 -21.95
N GLU A 28 -2.48 -10.15 -21.94
CA GLU A 28 -2.95 -9.22 -20.89
C GLU A 28 -4.48 -9.13 -20.82
N GLU A 29 -5.15 -9.07 -21.97
CA GLU A 29 -6.62 -9.02 -22.06
C GLU A 29 -7.27 -10.28 -21.48
N GLU A 30 -6.69 -11.45 -21.77
CA GLU A 30 -7.18 -12.72 -21.27
C GLU A 30 -6.98 -12.84 -19.76
N MET A 31 -5.79 -12.49 -19.26
CA MET A 31 -5.51 -12.44 -17.82
C MET A 31 -6.48 -11.50 -17.09
N LEU A 32 -6.68 -10.30 -17.63
CA LEU A 32 -7.61 -9.33 -17.07
C LEU A 32 -9.04 -9.89 -17.06
N ALA A 33 -9.50 -10.47 -18.16
CA ALA A 33 -10.84 -11.03 -18.28
C ALA A 33 -11.06 -12.16 -17.26
N VAL A 34 -10.11 -13.09 -17.13
CA VAL A 34 -10.20 -14.22 -16.19
C VAL A 34 -10.14 -13.76 -14.73
N LEU A 35 -9.18 -12.89 -14.38
CA LEU A 35 -8.98 -12.44 -12.99
C LEU A 35 -10.07 -11.47 -12.50
N SER A 36 -10.74 -10.78 -13.44
CA SER A 36 -11.91 -9.94 -13.17
C SER A 36 -13.24 -10.73 -13.15
N CYS A 37 -13.22 -12.01 -13.53
CA CYS A 37 -14.42 -12.82 -13.63
C CYS A 37 -15.01 -13.12 -12.24
N PRO A 38 -16.29 -12.76 -11.96
CA PRO A 38 -16.93 -13.08 -10.69
C PRO A 38 -17.07 -14.58 -10.40
N ALA A 39 -17.02 -15.42 -11.43
CA ALA A 39 -17.07 -16.87 -11.30
C ALA A 39 -15.73 -17.49 -10.88
N LEU A 40 -14.64 -16.71 -10.84
CA LEU A 40 -13.35 -17.20 -10.39
C LEU A 40 -13.39 -17.44 -8.87
N GLU A 41 -13.17 -18.68 -8.46
CA GLU A 41 -13.13 -19.02 -7.04
C GLU A 41 -11.85 -18.55 -6.35
N GLY A 42 -11.94 -18.14 -5.09
CA GLY A 42 -10.77 -17.72 -4.30
C GLY A 42 -9.68 -18.79 -4.18
N ARG A 43 -10.04 -20.09 -4.21
CA ARG A 43 -9.07 -21.20 -4.25
C ARG A 43 -8.31 -21.25 -5.57
N ALA A 44 -8.99 -21.03 -6.69
CA ALA A 44 -8.37 -20.95 -8.01
C ALA A 44 -7.40 -19.76 -8.07
N LEU A 45 -7.83 -18.61 -7.57
CA LEU A 45 -6.99 -17.42 -7.48
C LEU A 45 -5.74 -17.65 -6.61
N CYS A 46 -5.87 -18.29 -5.44
CA CYS A 46 -4.72 -18.67 -4.62
C CYS A 46 -3.73 -19.55 -5.37
N ARG A 47 -4.21 -20.49 -6.19
CA ARG A 47 -3.34 -21.36 -7.01
C ARG A 47 -2.66 -20.59 -8.13
N ILE A 48 -3.35 -19.63 -8.76
CA ILE A 48 -2.74 -18.72 -9.74
C ILE A 48 -1.58 -17.95 -9.09
N LEU A 49 -1.80 -17.37 -7.90
CA LEU A 49 -0.76 -16.65 -7.16
C LEU A 49 0.42 -17.56 -6.77
N GLN A 50 0.15 -18.81 -6.38
CA GLN A 50 1.20 -19.80 -6.12
C GLN A 50 1.96 -20.16 -7.40
N ALA A 51 1.29 -20.27 -8.54
CA ALA A 51 1.93 -20.58 -9.82
C ALA A 51 2.84 -19.44 -10.30
N VAL A 52 2.49 -18.17 -10.06
CA VAL A 52 3.38 -17.02 -10.31
C VAL A 52 4.72 -17.18 -9.58
N HIS A 53 4.72 -17.80 -8.40
CA HIS A 53 5.94 -18.09 -7.65
C HIS A 53 6.70 -19.33 -8.14
N VAL A 54 5.98 -20.43 -8.34
CA VAL A 54 6.58 -21.74 -8.58
C VAL A 54 7.05 -21.91 -10.02
N HIS A 55 6.49 -21.17 -10.98
CA HIS A 55 6.87 -21.29 -12.38
C HIS A 55 8.24 -20.65 -12.62
N PRO A 56 9.31 -21.46 -12.78
CA PRO A 56 10.63 -20.92 -13.10
C PRO A 56 10.54 -20.40 -14.53
N GLY A 57 10.68 -19.09 -14.73
CA GLY A 57 10.73 -18.50 -16.07
C GLY A 57 9.52 -17.69 -16.52
N LEU A 58 8.55 -17.39 -15.65
CA LEU A 58 7.53 -16.39 -16.00
C LEU A 58 8.22 -15.02 -16.19
N PRO A 59 8.14 -14.39 -17.38
CA PRO A 59 8.78 -13.09 -17.63
C PRO A 59 8.32 -12.02 -16.64
N VAL A 60 9.18 -11.03 -16.38
CA VAL A 60 8.90 -9.94 -15.42
C VAL A 60 7.65 -9.16 -15.83
N GLU A 61 7.46 -8.98 -17.13
CA GLU A 61 6.30 -8.35 -17.75
C GLU A 61 5.04 -9.15 -17.42
N GLN A 62 5.09 -10.46 -17.63
CA GLN A 62 3.97 -11.36 -17.34
C GLN A 62 3.62 -11.38 -15.84
N GLN A 63 4.63 -11.38 -14.96
CA GLN A 63 4.41 -11.23 -13.51
C GLN A 63 3.68 -9.92 -13.23
N ALA A 64 4.11 -8.81 -13.82
CA ALA A 64 3.49 -7.51 -13.65
C ALA A 64 2.05 -7.46 -14.20
N SER A 65 1.77 -8.08 -15.34
CA SER A 65 0.43 -8.14 -15.93
C SER A 65 -0.54 -8.92 -15.04
N VAL A 66 -0.10 -10.04 -14.43
CA VAL A 66 -0.89 -10.73 -13.39
C VAL A 66 -1.17 -9.80 -12.23
N LEU A 67 -0.15 -9.13 -11.67
CA LEU A 67 -0.30 -8.22 -10.54
C LEU A 67 -1.27 -7.07 -10.82
N GLN A 68 -1.25 -6.52 -12.03
CA GLN A 68 -2.17 -5.47 -12.46
C GLN A 68 -3.60 -6.00 -12.61
N ALA A 69 -3.77 -7.16 -13.25
CA ALA A 69 -5.08 -7.79 -13.42
C ALA A 69 -5.74 -8.16 -12.09
N LEU A 70 -4.95 -8.52 -11.05
CA LEU A 70 -5.47 -8.75 -9.70
C LEU A 70 -6.21 -7.53 -9.14
N MET A 71 -5.81 -6.30 -9.49
CA MET A 71 -6.48 -5.09 -9.00
C MET A 71 -7.94 -4.98 -9.44
N ALA A 72 -8.30 -5.63 -10.55
CA ALA A 72 -9.66 -5.68 -11.07
C ALA A 72 -10.48 -6.84 -10.49
N SER A 73 -9.86 -7.74 -9.73
CA SER A 73 -10.54 -8.92 -9.18
C SER A 73 -11.62 -8.51 -8.17
N PRO A 74 -12.89 -8.90 -8.37
CA PRO A 74 -13.96 -8.64 -7.40
C PRO A 74 -13.64 -9.22 -6.03
N LEU A 75 -12.91 -10.35 -5.99
CA LEU A 75 -12.51 -10.99 -4.74
C LEU A 75 -11.67 -10.06 -3.87
N LEU A 76 -10.77 -9.26 -4.43
CA LEU A 76 -9.95 -8.32 -3.65
C LEU A 76 -10.68 -7.02 -3.30
N GLN A 77 -11.90 -6.82 -3.80
CA GLN A 77 -12.70 -5.61 -3.60
C GLN A 77 -13.85 -5.79 -2.61
N THR A 78 -14.12 -7.01 -2.14
CA THR A 78 -15.18 -7.24 -1.16
C THR A 78 -14.69 -6.98 0.26
N ASP A 79 -15.49 -6.24 1.04
CA ASP A 79 -15.24 -5.99 2.48
C ASP A 79 -15.45 -7.24 3.36
N ASP A 80 -15.79 -8.38 2.77
CA ASP A 80 -16.02 -9.65 3.46
C ASP A 80 -14.70 -10.32 3.87
N ALA A 81 -13.98 -9.65 4.77
CA ALA A 81 -12.65 -10.00 5.25
C ALA A 81 -12.56 -11.38 5.93
N ALA A 82 -13.71 -11.95 6.35
CA ALA A 82 -13.78 -13.24 7.01
C ALA A 82 -13.52 -14.42 6.05
N ASN A 83 -13.82 -14.28 4.76
CA ASN A 83 -13.76 -15.38 3.78
C ASN A 83 -12.47 -15.44 2.96
N GLN A 84 -11.49 -14.56 3.21
CA GLN A 84 -10.28 -14.44 2.37
C GLN A 84 -8.90 -14.34 3.05
N PRO A 85 -8.67 -14.72 4.33
CA PRO A 85 -7.32 -14.66 4.92
C PRO A 85 -6.23 -15.37 4.10
N ALA A 86 -6.57 -16.50 3.47
CA ALA A 86 -5.64 -17.25 2.62
C ALA A 86 -5.27 -16.51 1.33
N LEU A 87 -6.25 -15.87 0.69
CA LEU A 87 -6.03 -15.08 -0.53
C LEU A 87 -5.20 -13.83 -0.21
N LEU A 88 -5.56 -13.09 0.84
CA LEU A 88 -4.80 -11.92 1.25
C LEU A 88 -3.37 -12.29 1.68
N LYS A 89 -3.18 -13.42 2.38
CA LYS A 89 -1.85 -13.97 2.66
C LYS A 89 -1.07 -14.29 1.38
N ALA A 90 -1.71 -14.89 0.38
CA ALA A 90 -1.07 -15.18 -0.90
C ALA A 90 -0.67 -13.88 -1.62
N VAL A 91 -1.55 -12.88 -1.66
CA VAL A 91 -1.28 -11.59 -2.33
C VAL A 91 -0.16 -10.81 -1.64
N TRP A 92 -0.16 -10.73 -0.31
CA TRP A 92 0.94 -10.13 0.46
C TRP A 92 2.25 -10.94 0.34
N GLY A 93 2.15 -12.25 0.14
CA GLY A 93 3.28 -13.13 -0.12
C GLY A 93 3.99 -12.87 -1.46
N LEU A 94 3.32 -12.24 -2.43
CA LEU A 94 3.91 -11.96 -3.74
C LEU A 94 5.19 -11.12 -3.65
N ALA A 95 5.26 -10.15 -2.73
CA ALA A 95 6.45 -9.35 -2.52
C ALA A 95 7.67 -10.14 -2.03
N ALA A 96 7.50 -11.37 -1.52
CA ALA A 96 8.57 -12.29 -1.18
C ALA A 96 9.00 -13.18 -2.37
N GLN A 97 8.21 -13.21 -3.44
CA GLN A 97 8.27 -14.25 -4.48
C GLN A 97 8.64 -13.68 -5.85
N VAL A 98 8.03 -12.56 -6.25
CA VAL A 98 8.25 -11.98 -7.58
C VAL A 98 9.67 -11.43 -7.75
N THR A 99 10.09 -11.31 -9.00
CA THR A 99 11.37 -10.67 -9.37
C THR A 99 11.35 -9.21 -8.97
N VAL A 100 12.44 -8.74 -8.36
CA VAL A 100 12.63 -7.34 -7.94
C VAL A 100 12.97 -6.52 -9.19
N SER A 101 12.01 -5.74 -9.71
CA SER A 101 12.19 -4.86 -10.87
C SER A 101 11.31 -3.60 -10.71
N ALA A 102 11.60 -2.55 -11.49
CA ALA A 102 10.80 -1.33 -11.44
C ALA A 102 9.32 -1.60 -11.83
N THR A 103 9.11 -2.49 -12.80
CA THR A 103 7.78 -2.89 -13.29
C THR A 103 6.99 -3.63 -12.22
N THR A 104 7.60 -4.60 -11.53
CA THR A 104 6.92 -5.34 -10.45
C THR A 104 6.73 -4.46 -9.22
N ALA A 105 7.67 -3.58 -8.89
CA ALA A 105 7.51 -2.59 -7.81
C ALA A 105 6.32 -1.66 -8.07
N ALA A 106 6.16 -1.18 -9.33
CA ALA A 106 5.03 -0.35 -9.72
C ALA A 106 3.69 -1.09 -9.63
N ALA A 107 3.65 -2.37 -10.01
CA ALA A 107 2.44 -3.17 -9.90
C ALA A 107 2.09 -3.50 -8.44
N LEU A 108 3.08 -3.90 -7.63
CA LEU A 108 2.89 -4.18 -6.21
C LEU A 108 2.49 -2.95 -5.41
N SER A 109 3.07 -1.77 -5.68
CA SER A 109 2.74 -0.55 -4.95
C SER A 109 1.27 -0.18 -5.13
N ARG A 110 0.75 -0.26 -6.36
CA ARG A 110 -0.67 -0.02 -6.67
C ARG A 110 -1.58 -1.07 -6.06
N LEU A 111 -1.18 -2.35 -6.11
CA LEU A 111 -1.94 -3.45 -5.53
C LEU A 111 -2.06 -3.26 -4.01
N TYR A 112 -0.94 -3.04 -3.33
CA TYR A 112 -0.90 -2.93 -1.87
C TYR A 112 -1.51 -1.64 -1.33
N ALA A 113 -1.58 -0.56 -2.12
CA ALA A 113 -2.32 0.64 -1.76
C ALA A 113 -3.80 0.36 -1.47
N ARG A 114 -4.38 -0.68 -2.10
CA ARG A 114 -5.80 -1.05 -1.99
C ARG A 114 -6.09 -2.14 -0.96
N LEU A 115 -5.06 -2.83 -0.43
CA LEU A 115 -5.26 -3.97 0.45
C LEU A 115 -5.33 -3.57 1.94
N PRO A 116 -6.23 -4.17 2.72
CA PRO A 116 -6.20 -4.02 4.16
C PRO A 116 -4.93 -4.65 4.75
N ALA A 117 -4.39 -4.02 5.79
CA ALA A 117 -3.24 -4.57 6.52
C ALA A 117 -3.71 -5.64 7.50
N LEU A 118 -3.50 -6.92 7.15
CA LEU A 118 -3.86 -8.05 8.01
C LEU A 118 -2.66 -8.56 8.80
N ARG A 119 -2.82 -8.69 10.12
CA ARG A 119 -1.75 -9.15 11.03
C ARG A 119 -1.09 -10.45 10.59
N SER A 120 -1.86 -11.43 10.10
CA SER A 120 -1.34 -12.76 9.75
C SER A 120 -0.92 -12.91 8.27
N ALA A 121 -0.90 -11.82 7.49
CA ALA A 121 -0.70 -11.92 6.04
C ALA A 121 0.73 -12.31 5.62
N LEU A 122 1.75 -12.01 6.42
CA LEU A 122 3.14 -12.30 6.07
C LEU A 122 3.98 -12.46 7.33
N ALA A 123 4.79 -13.52 7.44
CA ALA A 123 5.50 -13.82 8.68
C ALA A 123 6.58 -12.79 9.05
N GLN A 124 7.35 -12.31 8.07
CA GLN A 124 8.47 -11.38 8.28
C GLN A 124 8.39 -10.21 7.28
N PRO A 125 7.43 -9.28 7.43
CA PRO A 125 7.24 -8.21 6.44
C PRO A 125 8.47 -7.30 6.28
N LEU A 126 9.22 -7.04 7.36
CA LEU A 126 10.40 -6.19 7.31
C LEU A 126 11.60 -6.85 6.62
N GLU A 127 11.75 -8.18 6.72
CA GLU A 127 12.79 -8.91 5.98
C GLU A 127 12.47 -8.90 4.48
N VAL A 128 11.19 -9.06 4.13
CA VAL A 128 10.74 -8.93 2.74
C VAL A 128 10.96 -7.51 2.22
N ALA A 129 10.73 -6.48 3.03
CA ALA A 129 10.93 -5.08 2.64
C ALA A 129 12.38 -4.77 2.24
N GLN A 130 13.37 -5.42 2.85
CA GLN A 130 14.78 -5.23 2.51
C GLN A 130 15.11 -5.65 1.06
N ARG A 131 14.34 -6.58 0.47
CA ARG A 131 14.49 -6.99 -0.94
C ARG A 131 14.14 -5.85 -1.91
N TRP A 132 13.35 -4.88 -1.47
CA TRP A 132 12.81 -3.78 -2.27
C TRP A 132 13.53 -2.45 -2.01
N LEU A 133 14.78 -2.51 -1.54
CA LEU A 133 15.64 -1.34 -1.33
C LEU A 133 16.70 -1.27 -2.44
N PRO A 134 16.45 -0.59 -3.57
CA PRO A 134 17.47 -0.43 -4.59
C PRO A 134 18.56 0.56 -4.13
N PRO A 135 19.78 0.46 -4.68
CA PRO A 135 20.84 1.43 -4.40
C PRO A 135 20.40 2.85 -4.75
N GLY A 136 20.54 3.80 -3.81
CA GLY A 136 20.21 5.22 -4.00
C GLY A 136 18.79 5.65 -3.58
N ASP A 137 17.85 4.71 -3.39
CA ASP A 137 16.43 5.01 -3.05
C ASP A 137 16.18 5.19 -1.53
N GLN A 138 17.24 5.52 -0.80
CA GLN A 138 17.20 5.77 0.65
C GLN A 138 16.77 7.22 0.95
N GLN A 139 16.84 8.10 -0.04
CA GLN A 139 16.48 9.51 0.10
C GLN A 139 15.15 9.78 -0.58
N LEU A 140 14.44 10.79 -0.07
CA LEU A 140 13.25 11.30 -0.72
C LEU A 140 13.70 12.20 -1.87
N GLU A 141 13.17 11.95 -3.06
CA GLU A 141 13.36 12.88 -4.17
C GLU A 141 12.67 14.22 -3.82
N PRO A 142 13.28 15.36 -4.17
CA PRO A 142 12.63 16.64 -4.01
C PRO A 142 11.35 16.69 -4.86
N ALA A 143 10.27 17.22 -4.29
CA ALA A 143 8.98 17.31 -4.97
C ALA A 143 9.11 18.16 -6.25
N THR A 144 9.11 17.53 -7.42
CA THR A 144 9.27 18.20 -8.72
C THR A 144 8.02 18.95 -9.18
N SER A 145 6.91 18.85 -8.45
CA SER A 145 5.63 19.48 -8.80
C SER A 145 4.79 19.90 -7.60
N GLY A 146 5.43 20.18 -6.45
CA GLY A 146 4.71 20.51 -5.21
C GLY A 146 3.92 19.32 -4.63
N HIS A 147 4.19 18.11 -5.10
CA HIS A 147 3.63 16.88 -4.57
C HIS A 147 4.75 15.93 -4.20
N CYS A 148 4.79 15.59 -2.91
CA CYS A 148 5.64 14.56 -2.34
C CYS A 148 5.14 13.18 -2.78
N THR A 149 5.83 12.54 -3.72
CA THR A 149 5.49 11.19 -4.18
C THR A 149 6.59 10.20 -3.81
N LEU A 150 6.18 9.06 -3.27
CA LEU A 150 7.09 7.96 -3.03
C LEU A 150 7.49 7.31 -4.34
N SER A 151 8.74 6.86 -4.42
CA SER A 151 9.13 5.92 -5.46
C SER A 151 8.30 4.63 -5.33
N THR A 152 8.17 3.88 -6.41
CA THR A 152 7.41 2.61 -6.40
C THR A 152 8.01 1.62 -5.39
N TRP A 153 9.33 1.63 -5.22
CA TRP A 153 10.07 0.86 -4.23
C TRP A 153 9.75 1.27 -2.80
N GLN A 154 9.78 2.58 -2.51
CA GLN A 154 9.39 3.14 -1.23
C GLN A 154 7.93 2.80 -0.88
N ALA A 155 7.02 2.89 -1.85
CA ALA A 155 5.62 2.53 -1.65
C ALA A 155 5.44 1.03 -1.29
N VAL A 156 6.18 0.12 -1.92
CA VAL A 156 6.19 -1.32 -1.54
C VAL A 156 6.72 -1.50 -0.12
N ARG A 157 7.83 -0.86 0.24
CA ARG A 157 8.42 -0.94 1.59
C ARG A 157 7.49 -0.35 2.65
N MET A 158 6.84 0.77 2.38
CA MET A 158 5.86 1.39 3.26
C MET A 158 4.67 0.46 3.50
N ALA A 159 4.16 -0.20 2.45
CA ALA A 159 3.07 -1.17 2.57
C ALA A 159 3.45 -2.40 3.41
N LEU A 160 4.67 -2.93 3.24
CA LEU A 160 5.19 -4.02 4.08
C LEU A 160 5.43 -3.57 5.52
N GLY A 161 5.88 -2.33 5.73
CA GLY A 161 5.96 -1.71 7.05
C GLY A 161 4.58 -1.59 7.72
N ARG A 162 3.51 -1.36 6.95
CA ARG A 162 2.13 -1.29 7.45
C ARG A 162 1.69 -2.64 8.02
N LEU A 163 2.04 -3.74 7.35
CA LEU A 163 1.83 -5.08 7.88
C LEU A 163 2.61 -5.31 9.18
N ALA A 164 3.89 -4.91 9.21
CA ALA A 164 4.72 -5.06 10.40
C ALA A 164 4.17 -4.29 11.61
N LEU A 165 3.70 -3.06 11.42
CA LEU A 165 3.06 -2.27 12.48
C LEU A 165 1.72 -2.85 12.90
N ALA A 166 0.92 -3.38 11.97
CA ALA A 166 -0.32 -4.07 12.30
C ALA A 166 -0.04 -5.29 13.20
N GLN A 167 1.02 -6.05 12.91
CA GLN A 167 1.49 -7.19 13.71
C GLN A 167 2.00 -6.78 15.08
N SER A 168 2.85 -5.76 15.14
CA SER A 168 3.51 -5.32 16.36
C SER A 168 3.62 -3.79 16.40
N PRO A 169 2.63 -3.10 17.00
CA PRO A 169 2.65 -1.64 17.14
C PRO A 169 3.87 -1.10 17.91
N ARG A 170 4.51 -1.95 18.74
CA ARG A 170 5.73 -1.60 19.48
C ARG A 170 6.93 -1.32 18.58
N LEU A 171 6.88 -1.75 17.31
CA LEU A 171 7.93 -1.47 16.33
C LEU A 171 8.03 0.01 15.95
N ALA A 172 6.98 0.81 16.21
CA ALA A 172 6.93 2.21 15.81
C ALA A 172 8.16 3.02 16.22
N ALA A 173 8.63 2.88 17.48
CA ALA A 173 9.81 3.61 17.95
C ALA A 173 11.08 3.23 17.15
N ARG A 174 11.31 1.93 16.94
CA ARG A 174 12.45 1.43 16.18
C ARG A 174 12.41 1.89 14.72
N LEU A 175 11.23 1.89 14.10
CA LEU A 175 11.08 2.32 12.71
C LEU A 175 11.32 3.84 12.56
N LEU A 176 10.90 4.66 13.53
CA LEU A 176 11.16 6.11 13.55
C LEU A 176 12.65 6.45 13.65
N GLU A 177 13.42 5.63 14.37
CA GLU A 177 14.86 5.83 14.56
C GLU A 177 15.65 5.42 13.31
N GLY A 178 15.19 4.40 12.58
CA GLY A 178 15.89 3.85 11.41
C GLY A 178 16.04 4.82 10.22
N ASP A 179 16.94 4.45 9.31
CA ASP A 179 17.31 5.28 8.14
C ASP A 179 16.38 5.11 6.94
N ASP A 180 15.62 4.01 6.88
CA ASP A 180 14.64 3.76 5.83
C ASP A 180 13.47 4.75 5.93
N VAL A 181 13.41 5.69 4.99
CA VAL A 181 12.37 6.72 4.96
C VAL A 181 10.97 6.15 4.76
N ALA A 182 10.79 5.13 3.92
CA ALA A 182 9.48 4.51 3.70
C ALA A 182 8.95 3.86 4.99
N LEU A 183 9.85 3.27 5.78
CA LEU A 183 9.49 2.70 7.09
C LEU A 183 9.23 3.75 8.16
N ARG A 184 9.84 4.94 8.08
CA ARG A 184 9.44 6.08 8.94
C ARG A 184 8.06 6.61 8.56
N LEU A 185 7.83 6.82 7.26
CA LEU A 185 6.58 7.34 6.72
C LEU A 185 5.37 6.49 7.11
N VAL A 186 5.50 5.17 7.14
CA VAL A 186 4.40 4.32 7.61
C VAL A 186 4.05 4.54 9.08
N VAL A 187 5.04 4.87 9.93
CA VAL A 187 4.77 5.22 11.33
C VAL A 187 4.00 6.53 11.40
N TYR A 188 4.35 7.51 10.56
CA TYR A 188 3.63 8.78 10.48
C TYR A 188 2.18 8.59 10.05
N ALA A 189 1.94 7.69 9.10
CA ALA A 189 0.61 7.36 8.58
C ALA A 189 -0.27 6.59 9.57
N CYS A 190 0.32 5.77 10.46
CA CYS A 190 -0.43 4.78 11.23
C CYS A 190 -0.36 4.92 12.75
N ALA A 191 0.68 5.54 13.30
CA ALA A 191 0.91 5.56 14.76
C ALA A 191 0.30 6.77 15.46
N ASN A 192 0.05 6.61 16.76
CA ASN A 192 -0.50 7.65 17.63
C ASN A 192 0.58 8.65 18.10
N LEU A 193 1.17 9.41 17.17
CA LEU A 193 2.30 10.31 17.46
C LEU A 193 1.94 11.41 18.48
N SER A 194 2.89 11.74 19.34
CA SER A 194 2.86 12.97 20.14
C SER A 194 3.19 14.21 19.29
N THR A 195 2.81 15.40 19.74
CA THR A 195 3.13 16.66 19.02
C THR A 195 4.64 16.87 18.88
N ARG A 196 5.44 16.42 19.86
CA ARG A 196 6.92 16.41 19.76
C ARG A 196 7.41 15.49 18.65
N GLN A 197 6.88 14.28 18.57
CA GLN A 197 7.23 13.35 17.49
C GLN A 197 6.79 13.88 16.13
N MET A 198 5.64 14.55 16.03
CA MET A 198 5.19 15.21 14.79
C MET A 198 6.17 16.32 14.36
N ALA A 199 6.67 17.11 15.31
CA ALA A 199 7.68 18.13 15.04
C ALA A 199 9.00 17.52 14.54
N GLN A 200 9.45 16.44 15.18
CA GLN A 200 10.66 15.72 14.79
C GLN A 200 10.52 15.06 13.42
N ALA A 201 9.36 14.44 13.14
CA ALA A 201 9.03 13.86 11.85
C ALA A 201 9.11 14.89 10.73
N PHE A 202 8.46 16.05 10.91
CA PHE A 202 8.51 17.14 9.95
C PHE A 202 9.92 17.72 9.77
N SER A 203 10.68 17.87 10.85
CA SER A 203 12.07 18.33 10.75
C SER A 203 12.97 17.36 9.99
N ARG A 204 12.68 16.05 10.03
CA ARG A 204 13.51 15.00 9.41
C ARG A 204 13.12 14.74 7.96
N ASP A 205 11.82 14.57 7.69
CA ASP A 205 11.31 14.11 6.39
C ASP A 205 10.39 15.15 5.71
N GLY A 206 10.29 16.36 6.27
CA GLY A 206 9.65 17.51 5.64
C GLY A 206 8.16 17.30 5.32
N GLU A 207 7.79 17.75 4.13
CA GLU A 207 6.42 17.67 3.62
C GLU A 207 5.91 16.22 3.48
N HIS A 208 6.79 15.25 3.20
CA HIS A 208 6.39 13.84 3.18
C HIS A 208 5.87 13.37 4.54
N ALA A 209 6.54 13.76 5.64
CA ALA A 209 6.03 13.46 6.97
C ALA A 209 4.67 14.11 7.23
N TRP A 210 4.50 15.38 6.85
CA TRP A 210 3.23 16.06 7.04
C TRP A 210 2.10 15.40 6.23
N LEU A 211 2.36 15.02 4.98
CA LEU A 211 1.37 14.38 4.12
C LEU A 211 0.87 13.06 4.70
N GLU A 212 1.75 12.25 5.27
CA GLU A 212 1.37 11.01 5.93
C GLU A 212 0.64 11.26 7.26
N MET A 213 1.10 12.24 8.04
CA MET A 213 0.45 12.60 9.31
C MET A 213 -0.95 13.19 9.10
N VAL A 214 -1.18 14.00 8.08
CA VAL A 214 -2.49 14.63 7.85
C VAL A 214 -3.55 13.60 7.43
N HIS A 215 -3.15 12.48 6.84
CA HIS A 215 -4.05 11.36 6.54
C HIS A 215 -4.22 10.37 7.70
N ASN A 216 -3.50 10.54 8.82
CA ASN A 216 -3.56 9.64 9.95
C ASN A 216 -4.75 9.95 10.88
N PRO A 217 -5.82 9.13 10.91
CA PRO A 217 -7.02 9.39 11.68
C PRO A 217 -6.77 9.45 13.20
N MET A 218 -5.73 8.78 13.71
CA MET A 218 -5.41 8.80 15.14
C MET A 218 -4.96 10.19 15.63
N LEU A 219 -4.38 10.99 14.75
CA LEU A 219 -3.91 12.33 15.09
C LEU A 219 -5.10 13.31 15.17
N TRP A 220 -6.08 13.17 14.28
CA TRP A 220 -7.29 14.00 14.26
C TRP A 220 -8.15 13.90 15.52
N ARG A 221 -8.05 12.80 16.26
CA ARG A 221 -8.81 12.60 17.49
C ARG A 221 -8.52 13.63 18.59
N TRP A 222 -7.35 14.27 18.58
CA TRP A 222 -6.87 15.13 19.66
C TRP A 222 -6.68 16.58 19.20
N ARG A 223 -7.20 17.55 19.95
CA ARG A 223 -7.13 18.98 19.62
C ARG A 223 -5.70 19.46 19.44
N SER A 224 -4.80 19.10 20.34
CA SER A 224 -3.39 19.51 20.27
C SER A 224 -2.68 19.03 19.00
N ARG A 225 -3.06 17.87 18.47
CA ARG A 225 -2.48 17.29 17.25
C ARG A 225 -3.11 17.86 16.00
N ARG A 226 -4.43 18.11 16.00
CA ARG A 226 -5.09 18.90 14.94
C ARG A 226 -4.44 20.26 14.79
N GLN A 227 -4.24 20.98 15.90
CA GLN A 227 -3.53 22.25 15.89
C GLN A 227 -2.11 22.11 15.34
N ARG A 228 -1.38 21.06 15.72
CA ARG A 228 -0.04 20.83 15.18
C ARG A 228 -0.04 20.56 13.67
N LEU A 229 -1.01 19.81 13.15
CA LEU A 229 -1.18 19.59 11.70
C LEU A 229 -1.45 20.90 10.97
N HIS A 230 -2.32 21.75 11.53
CA HIS A 230 -2.60 23.10 11.03
C HIS A 230 -1.34 23.97 11.00
N ASP A 231 -0.63 24.07 12.13
CA ASP A 231 0.56 24.93 12.24
C ASP A 231 1.64 24.54 11.21
N LEU A 232 1.84 23.24 10.98
CA LEU A 232 2.76 22.74 9.96
C LEU A 232 2.30 23.08 8.54
N ALA A 233 0.99 22.99 8.26
CA ALA A 233 0.44 23.34 6.96
C ALA A 233 0.70 24.83 6.62
N TRP A 234 0.40 25.73 7.55
CA TRP A 234 0.63 27.18 7.36
C TRP A 234 2.12 27.55 7.36
N PHE A 235 2.95 26.83 8.11
CA PHE A 235 4.41 27.01 8.06
C PHE A 235 4.94 26.73 6.64
N MET A 236 4.51 25.65 5.99
CA MET A 236 4.95 25.32 4.62
C MET A 236 4.54 26.38 3.60
N ILE A 237 3.30 26.90 3.69
CA ILE A 237 2.83 27.99 2.81
C ILE A 237 3.75 29.20 2.92
N SER A 238 4.11 29.59 4.15
CA SER A 238 4.99 30.73 4.40
C SER A 238 6.45 30.50 4.00
N SER A 239 6.86 29.24 3.84
CA SER A 239 8.24 28.83 3.54
C SER A 239 8.50 28.53 2.07
N GLN A 240 7.45 28.36 1.25
CA GLN A 240 7.56 28.05 -0.18
C GLN A 240 7.56 29.32 -1.05
N TYR A 241 8.32 29.30 -2.16
CA TYR A 241 8.30 30.36 -3.18
C TYR A 241 8.18 29.74 -4.59
N PRO A 242 7.07 29.99 -5.32
CA PRO A 242 5.88 30.73 -4.89
C PRO A 242 5.10 29.99 -3.78
N PRO A 243 4.35 30.70 -2.92
CA PRO A 243 3.50 30.05 -1.93
C PRO A 243 2.43 29.18 -2.61
N SER A 244 2.39 27.90 -2.26
CA SER A 244 1.26 27.02 -2.56
C SER A 244 0.27 27.05 -1.40
N ILE A 245 -1.03 27.12 -1.68
CA ILE A 245 -2.08 27.01 -0.64
C ILE A 245 -2.58 25.58 -0.46
N TRP A 246 -2.07 24.64 -1.26
CA TRP A 246 -2.56 23.25 -1.31
C TRP A 246 -2.55 22.56 0.05
N GLN A 247 -1.53 22.81 0.88
CA GLN A 247 -1.44 22.21 2.22
C GLN A 247 -2.56 22.70 3.14
N ALA A 248 -2.95 23.98 3.05
CA ALA A 248 -4.11 24.50 3.78
C ALA A 248 -5.43 23.94 3.24
N GLU A 249 -5.59 23.87 1.92
CA GLU A 249 -6.79 23.29 1.30
C GLU A 249 -6.99 21.83 1.70
N LEU A 250 -5.93 21.02 1.64
CA LEU A 250 -5.97 19.62 2.06
C LEU A 250 -6.27 19.48 3.56
N TYR A 251 -5.65 20.30 4.42
CA TYR A 251 -5.95 20.31 5.85
C TYR A 251 -7.44 20.60 6.10
N ASN A 252 -7.98 21.65 5.49
CA ASN A 252 -9.37 22.05 5.67
C ASN A 252 -10.33 20.96 5.17
N ALA A 253 -10.08 20.41 3.98
CA ALA A 253 -10.89 19.33 3.42
C ALA A 253 -10.92 18.08 4.32
N LEU A 254 -9.78 17.68 4.88
CA LEU A 254 -9.70 16.54 5.80
C LEU A 254 -10.32 16.88 7.16
N SER A 255 -10.15 18.10 7.67
CA SER A 255 -10.80 18.56 8.89
C SER A 255 -12.32 18.48 8.78
N ASP A 256 -12.89 19.00 7.69
CA ASP A 256 -14.33 18.96 7.44
C ASP A 256 -14.84 17.51 7.33
N ARG A 257 -14.12 16.67 6.58
CA ARG A 257 -14.44 15.24 6.47
C ARG A 257 -14.44 14.54 7.83
N TYR A 258 -13.39 14.70 8.63
CA TYR A 258 -13.31 14.05 9.94
C TYR A 258 -14.30 14.62 10.94
N MET A 259 -14.64 15.92 10.85
CA MET A 259 -15.67 16.52 11.66
C MET A 259 -17.05 15.94 11.35
N GLN A 260 -17.37 15.73 10.06
CA GLN A 260 -18.61 15.08 9.64
C GLN A 260 -18.66 13.61 10.07
N GLN A 261 -17.56 12.86 9.91
CA GLN A 261 -17.50 11.43 10.23
C GLN A 261 -17.41 11.16 11.74
N HIS A 262 -16.80 12.06 12.51
CA HIS A 262 -16.53 11.88 13.94
C HIS A 262 -16.73 13.17 14.75
N PRO A 263 -17.96 13.71 14.84
CA PRO A 263 -18.23 15.01 15.48
C PRO A 263 -17.76 15.08 16.94
N ALA A 264 -17.80 13.96 17.67
CA ALA A 264 -17.33 13.87 19.06
C ALA A 264 -15.83 14.20 19.24
N TRP A 265 -14.98 13.98 18.22
CA TRP A 265 -13.55 14.32 18.29
C TRP A 265 -13.31 15.84 18.28
N PHE A 266 -14.26 16.60 17.73
CA PHE A 266 -14.17 18.04 17.57
C PHE A 266 -14.94 18.81 18.66
N ALA A 267 -15.98 18.19 19.23
CA ALA A 267 -16.72 18.74 20.38
C ALA A 267 -15.95 18.62 21.71
N ALA A 268 -15.15 17.56 21.89
CA ALA A 268 -14.40 17.36 23.12
C ALA A 268 -13.13 18.23 23.14
N ALA A 269 -12.91 18.95 24.25
CA ALA A 269 -11.66 19.66 24.53
C ALA A 269 -10.50 18.71 24.95
N ARG A 270 -10.40 17.54 24.31
CA ARG A 270 -9.32 16.56 24.50
C ARG A 270 -8.25 16.71 23.42
#